data_AF-A0A2S6NE50-F1
#
_entry.id   AF-A0A2S6NE50-F1
#
_cell.length_a   1.000
_cell.length_b   1.000
_cell.length_c   1.000
_cell.angle_alpha   90.00
_cell.angle_beta   90.00
_cell.angle_gamma   90.00
#
_symmetry.space_group_name_H-M   'P 1'
#
loop_
_entity.id
_entity.type
_entity.pdbx_description
1 polymer ?
#
loop_
_entity_poly.entity_id
_entity_poly.type
_entity_poly.pdbx_seq_one_letter_code
_entity_poly.pdbx_strand_id
1 'polypeptide(L)'
;MHDLPLAPQILADMYGDAIPINEAGKKVLARRLASLRDGAPFINASSVCRPPGQPWLHELNMPFRIFQSEARIDLVYEEYHSAWHIAMNDKPEAQNGPKPYMGRSFGHWDGSTLVVETKDYRQPLWLDVNGTPASENVKLTERIRKVYDGHWFLEIVYTVDDPTYFTRSWSFVRTYGWMPWKAIFAEYNCEEQIGNKDYLKQSGLAPEPKD
;
A
#
# COMPACT_ATOMS: atom_id res chain seq x y z
N MET A 1 9.20 10.51 -3.94
CA MET A 1 8.75 10.03 -5.27
C MET A 1 9.59 8.81 -5.59
N HIS A 2 9.08 7.86 -6.37
CA HIS A 2 9.89 6.72 -6.78
C HIS A 2 11.06 7.17 -7.66
N ASP A 3 12.23 6.58 -7.43
CA ASP A 3 13.39 6.74 -8.32
C ASP A 3 13.31 5.79 -9.52
N LEU A 4 12.37 4.83 -9.50
CA LEU A 4 12.10 3.85 -10.55
C LEU A 4 10.76 4.15 -11.25
N PRO A 5 10.60 3.78 -12.54
CA PRO A 5 9.31 3.89 -13.23
C PRO A 5 8.22 3.12 -12.50
N LEU A 6 6.98 3.63 -12.52
CA LEU A 6 5.82 2.89 -12.07
C LEU A 6 5.72 1.58 -12.86
N ALA A 7 5.94 0.46 -12.18
CA ALA A 7 5.66 -0.86 -12.73
C ALA A 7 4.22 -1.20 -12.31
N PRO A 8 3.25 -1.29 -13.24
CA PRO A 8 1.86 -1.54 -12.88
C PRO A 8 1.62 -2.96 -12.34
N GLN A 9 2.63 -3.82 -12.41
CA GLN A 9 2.59 -5.19 -11.91
C GLN A 9 3.97 -5.64 -11.43
N ILE A 10 4.00 -6.36 -10.31
CA ILE A 10 5.18 -7.03 -9.78
C ILE A 10 5.37 -8.36 -10.51
N LEU A 11 6.33 -8.40 -11.43
CA LEU A 11 6.60 -9.60 -12.25
C LEU A 11 7.73 -10.47 -11.68
N ALA A 12 8.66 -9.86 -10.95
CA ALA A 12 9.84 -10.51 -10.42
C ALA A 12 10.06 -10.16 -8.94
N ASP A 13 10.72 -11.07 -8.23
CA ASP A 13 11.23 -10.83 -6.89
C ASP A 13 12.50 -9.94 -6.93
N MET A 14 13.03 -9.59 -5.75
CA MET A 14 14.20 -8.70 -5.63
C MET A 14 15.50 -9.30 -6.19
N TYR A 15 15.52 -10.58 -6.55
CA TYR A 15 16.66 -11.25 -7.17
C TYR A 15 16.50 -11.39 -8.69
N GLY A 16 15.36 -10.97 -9.24
CA GLY A 16 15.03 -11.05 -10.66
C GLY A 16 14.35 -12.35 -11.08
N ASP A 17 14.03 -13.23 -10.13
CA ASP A 17 13.28 -14.45 -10.41
C ASP A 17 11.78 -14.14 -10.55
N ALA A 18 11.05 -14.90 -11.37
CA ALA A 18 9.60 -14.76 -11.46
C ALA A 18 8.94 -14.98 -10.09
N ILE A 19 7.90 -14.20 -9.78
CA ILE A 19 7.18 -14.36 -8.51
C ILE A 19 6.65 -15.81 -8.36
N PRO A 20 6.74 -16.42 -7.16
CA PRO A 20 6.37 -17.83 -6.96
C PRO A 20 4.84 -18.00 -6.81
N ILE A 21 4.08 -17.43 -7.73
CA ILE A 21 2.61 -17.47 -7.73
C ILE A 21 2.11 -18.89 -8.03
N ASN A 22 1.22 -19.41 -7.18
CA ASN A 22 0.63 -20.73 -7.35
C ASN A 22 -0.58 -20.70 -8.32
N GLU A 23 -1.18 -21.85 -8.62
CA GLU A 23 -2.31 -21.92 -9.57
C GLU A 23 -3.55 -21.12 -9.12
N ALA A 24 -3.82 -21.06 -7.81
CA ALA A 24 -4.92 -20.24 -7.29
C ALA A 24 -4.64 -18.74 -7.52
N GLY A 25 -3.41 -18.29 -7.24
CA GLY A 25 -2.97 -16.92 -7.48
C GLY A 25 -3.04 -16.55 -8.96
N LYS A 26 -2.54 -17.43 -9.85
CA LYS A 26 -2.62 -17.24 -11.31
C LYS A 26 -4.05 -17.09 -11.79
N LYS A 27 -4.98 -17.91 -11.30
CA LYS A 27 -6.40 -17.82 -11.64
C LYS A 27 -7.00 -16.46 -11.22
N VAL A 28 -6.65 -15.97 -10.03
CA VAL A 28 -7.14 -14.67 -9.54
C VAL A 28 -6.55 -13.50 -10.35
N LEU A 29 -5.25 -13.54 -10.63
CA LEU A 29 -4.58 -12.52 -11.43
C LEU A 29 -5.12 -12.49 -12.86
N ALA A 30 -5.25 -13.66 -13.50
CA ALA A 30 -5.75 -13.76 -14.88
C ALA A 30 -7.16 -13.17 -15.03
N ARG A 31 -8.09 -13.43 -14.10
CA ARG A 31 -9.43 -12.84 -14.15
C ARG A 31 -9.42 -11.32 -13.94
N ARG A 32 -8.52 -10.78 -13.10
CA ARG A 32 -8.37 -9.33 -12.88
C ARG A 32 -7.81 -8.63 -14.12
N LEU A 33 -6.78 -9.21 -14.73
CA LEU A 33 -6.22 -8.72 -15.99
C LEU A 33 -7.23 -8.78 -17.15
N ALA A 34 -8.00 -9.87 -17.24
CA ALA A 34 -9.08 -9.98 -18.22
C ALA A 34 -10.13 -8.89 -18.03
N SER A 35 -10.58 -8.63 -16.78
CA SER A 35 -11.60 -7.61 -16.52
C SER A 35 -11.13 -6.19 -16.84
N LEU A 36 -9.83 -5.89 -16.62
CA LEU A 36 -9.20 -4.64 -17.07
C LEU A 36 -9.22 -4.52 -18.60
N ARG A 37 -8.79 -5.55 -19.32
CA ARG A 37 -8.75 -5.58 -20.79
C ARG A 37 -10.15 -5.45 -21.40
N ASP A 38 -11.14 -6.09 -20.79
CA ASP A 38 -12.50 -6.15 -21.29
C ASP A 38 -13.31 -4.88 -20.91
N GLY A 39 -12.68 -3.90 -20.24
CA GLY A 39 -13.28 -2.61 -19.89
C GLY A 39 -14.29 -2.66 -18.74
N ALA A 40 -14.32 -3.76 -17.99
CA ALA A 40 -15.22 -3.98 -16.87
C ALA A 40 -14.43 -4.40 -15.61
N PRO A 41 -13.52 -3.54 -15.11
CA PRO A 41 -12.64 -3.88 -14.01
C PRO A 41 -13.43 -4.24 -12.75
N PHE A 42 -12.91 -5.19 -11.97
CA PHE A 42 -13.50 -5.53 -10.69
C PHE A 42 -13.31 -4.40 -9.67
N ILE A 43 -14.28 -4.26 -8.76
CA ILE A 43 -14.18 -3.37 -7.61
C ILE A 43 -12.92 -3.73 -6.81
N ASN A 44 -12.09 -2.73 -6.55
CA ASN A 44 -10.88 -2.80 -5.73
C ASN A 44 -10.89 -1.68 -4.67
N ALA A 45 -9.87 -1.62 -3.81
CA ALA A 45 -9.82 -0.65 -2.72
C ALA A 45 -9.88 0.81 -3.23
N SER A 46 -9.16 1.10 -4.31
CA SER A 46 -9.14 2.43 -4.95
C SER A 46 -10.53 2.87 -5.43
N SER A 47 -11.28 1.99 -6.10
CA SER A 47 -12.62 2.30 -6.65
C SER A 47 -13.70 2.64 -5.61
N VAL A 48 -13.43 2.43 -4.32
CA VAL A 48 -14.34 2.73 -3.21
C VAL A 48 -13.64 3.51 -2.09
N CYS A 49 -12.53 4.19 -2.42
CA CYS A 49 -11.77 5.04 -1.51
C CYS A 49 -11.37 4.38 -0.19
N ARG A 50 -10.96 3.10 -0.27
CA ARG A 50 -10.38 2.37 0.86
C ARG A 50 -8.86 2.32 0.72
N PRO A 51 -8.11 2.33 1.83
CA PRO A 51 -6.67 2.11 1.80
C PRO A 51 -6.33 0.78 1.12
N PRO A 52 -5.46 0.75 0.08
CA PRO A 52 -5.21 -0.44 -0.72
C PRO A 52 -4.21 -1.43 -0.11
N GLY A 53 -3.55 -1.06 1.00
CA GLY A 53 -2.46 -1.81 1.62
C GLY A 53 -1.10 -1.17 1.35
N GLN A 54 -0.10 -1.52 2.16
CA GLN A 54 1.24 -0.94 2.11
C GLN A 54 1.88 -1.11 0.72
N PRO A 55 1.93 -2.31 0.11
CA PRO A 55 2.60 -2.52 -1.17
C PRO A 55 2.10 -1.60 -2.29
N TRP A 56 0.78 -1.47 -2.43
CA TRP A 56 0.19 -0.60 -3.44
C TRP A 56 0.41 0.88 -3.11
N LEU A 57 0.17 1.34 -1.87
CA LEU A 57 0.50 2.73 -1.48
C LEU A 57 1.96 3.10 -1.78
N HIS A 58 2.84 2.13 -1.61
CA HIS A 58 4.26 2.20 -1.90
C HIS A 58 4.63 1.87 -3.35
N GLU A 59 3.66 1.64 -4.23
CA GLU A 59 3.88 1.61 -5.68
C GLU A 59 3.48 2.93 -6.32
N LEU A 60 2.67 3.73 -5.64
CA LEU A 60 2.14 4.98 -6.18
C LEU A 60 3.21 6.08 -6.15
N ASN A 61 3.22 6.92 -7.18
CA ASN A 61 4.22 7.99 -7.33
C ASN A 61 4.01 9.20 -6.40
N MET A 62 3.05 9.11 -5.48
CA MET A 62 2.70 10.16 -4.53
C MET A 62 3.61 10.13 -3.29
N PRO A 63 3.93 11.29 -2.69
CA PRO A 63 4.77 11.34 -1.51
C PRO A 63 4.07 10.81 -0.25
N PHE A 64 4.87 10.45 0.74
CA PHE A 64 4.45 10.24 2.12
C PHE A 64 5.42 10.91 3.09
N ARG A 65 4.96 11.13 4.33
CA ARG A 65 5.77 11.67 5.43
C ARG A 65 5.89 10.63 6.52
N ILE A 66 7.07 10.58 7.12
CA ILE A 66 7.33 9.73 8.28
C ILE A 66 7.30 10.61 9.53
N PHE A 67 6.42 10.29 10.47
CA PHE A 67 6.41 10.84 11.83
C PHE A 67 6.88 9.75 12.78
N GLN A 68 7.85 10.06 13.63
CA GLN A 68 8.45 9.08 14.53
C GLN A 68 8.45 9.59 15.96
N SER A 69 8.07 8.71 16.87
CA SER A 69 8.24 8.82 18.31
C SER A 69 8.82 7.52 18.85
N GLU A 70 9.13 7.47 20.15
CA GLU A 70 9.57 6.21 20.79
C GLU A 70 8.49 5.12 20.75
N ALA A 71 7.22 5.52 20.71
CA ALA A 71 6.06 4.65 20.87
C ALA A 71 5.40 4.22 19.54
N ARG A 72 5.61 4.98 18.46
CA ARG A 72 4.91 4.83 17.18
C ARG A 72 5.69 5.46 16.04
N ILE A 73 5.60 4.85 14.86
CA ILE A 73 6.01 5.42 13.58
C ILE A 73 4.79 5.47 12.66
N ASP A 74 4.57 6.58 11.97
CA ASP A 74 3.48 6.75 11.01
C ASP A 74 4.01 7.15 9.65
N LEU A 75 3.54 6.47 8.61
CA LEU A 75 3.64 6.94 7.24
C LEU A 75 2.30 7.53 6.82
N VAL A 76 2.26 8.84 6.58
CA VAL A 76 1.07 9.56 6.12
C VAL A 76 1.21 9.86 4.64
N TYR A 77 0.29 9.36 3.83
CA TYR A 77 0.36 9.43 2.38
C TYR A 77 -0.44 10.62 1.85
N GLU A 78 0.03 11.22 0.76
CA GLU A 78 -0.76 12.20 -0.02
C GLU A 78 -2.00 11.52 -0.62
N GLU A 79 -1.89 10.27 -1.05
CA GLU A 79 -2.99 9.51 -1.67
C GLU A 79 -3.94 8.85 -0.65
N TYR A 80 -5.22 8.78 -1.00
CA TYR A 80 -6.31 8.13 -0.23
C TYR A 80 -6.55 8.65 1.19
N HIS A 81 -5.97 9.79 1.58
CA HIS A 81 -5.93 10.24 2.98
C HIS A 81 -5.48 9.12 3.93
N SER A 82 -4.63 8.21 3.43
CA SER A 82 -4.29 6.99 4.14
C SER A 82 -3.11 7.22 5.06
N ALA A 83 -3.05 6.43 6.12
CA ALA A 83 -1.92 6.36 7.02
C ALA A 83 -1.58 4.90 7.32
N TRP A 84 -0.30 4.62 7.45
CA TRP A 84 0.21 3.36 7.94
C TRP A 84 0.80 3.59 9.34
N HIS A 85 0.15 3.00 10.34
CA HIS A 85 0.52 3.13 11.75
C HIS A 85 1.31 1.92 12.20
N ILE A 86 2.51 2.15 12.72
CA ILE A 86 3.43 1.11 13.21
C ILE A 86 3.60 1.28 14.71
N ALA A 87 3.09 0.32 15.48
CA ALA A 87 3.30 0.30 16.93
C ALA A 87 4.71 -0.20 17.26
N MET A 88 5.42 0.52 18.13
CA MET A 88 6.75 0.13 18.61
C MET A 88 6.65 -0.52 20.00
N ASN A 89 7.59 -1.43 20.31
CA ASN A 89 7.82 -2.02 21.65
C ASN A 89 6.72 -2.95 22.20
N ASP A 90 6.13 -3.80 21.34
CA ASP A 90 5.09 -4.80 21.65
C ASP A 90 3.92 -4.24 22.50
N LYS A 91 2.85 -3.85 21.82
CA LYS A 91 1.68 -3.22 22.43
C LYS A 91 0.46 -4.12 22.27
N PRO A 92 0.13 -4.96 23.28
CA PRO A 92 -1.00 -5.87 23.22
C PRO A 92 -2.32 -5.16 22.91
N GLU A 93 -2.49 -3.92 23.38
CA GLU A 93 -3.68 -3.11 23.12
C GLU A 93 -3.89 -2.80 21.64
N ALA A 94 -2.83 -2.77 20.83
CA ALA A 94 -2.92 -2.54 19.38
C ALA A 94 -3.54 -3.74 18.63
N GLN A 95 -3.75 -4.87 19.32
CA GLN A 95 -4.40 -6.07 18.77
C GLN A 95 -5.92 -6.06 18.94
N ASN A 96 -6.48 -5.13 19.72
CA ASN A 96 -7.91 -5.08 20.00
C ASN A 96 -8.73 -4.51 18.81
N GLY A 97 -10.04 -4.82 18.79
CA GLY A 97 -11.00 -4.25 17.84
C GLY A 97 -11.10 -4.99 16.49
N PRO A 98 -11.89 -4.44 15.55
CA PRO A 98 -12.07 -5.02 14.22
C PRO A 98 -10.76 -4.97 13.41
N LYS A 99 -10.58 -5.93 12.50
CA LYS A 99 -9.45 -5.95 11.56
C LYS A 99 -9.43 -4.65 10.72
N PRO A 100 -8.32 -3.91 10.68
CA PRO A 100 -8.19 -2.69 9.85
C PRO A 100 -7.87 -3.03 8.38
N TYR A 101 -8.16 -2.10 7.46
CA TYR A 101 -7.84 -2.28 6.03
C TYR A 101 -6.33 -2.31 5.75
N MET A 102 -5.55 -1.55 6.51
CA MET A 102 -4.08 -1.51 6.42
C MET A 102 -3.38 -2.61 7.25
N GLY A 103 -4.13 -3.52 7.87
CA GLY A 103 -3.57 -4.49 8.80
C GLY A 103 -3.04 -3.85 10.09
N ARG A 104 -2.52 -4.69 10.98
CA ARG A 104 -1.89 -4.30 12.24
C ARG A 104 -0.39 -4.48 12.13
N SER A 105 0.35 -3.40 12.35
CA SER A 105 1.78 -3.36 12.13
C SER A 105 2.57 -3.15 13.42
N PHE A 106 3.56 -4.01 13.64
CA PHE A 106 4.41 -4.03 14.82
C PHE A 106 5.86 -3.91 14.40
N GLY A 107 6.53 -2.89 14.91
CA GLY A 107 7.91 -2.54 14.54
C GLY A 107 8.91 -2.79 15.65
N HIS A 108 10.11 -3.19 15.27
CA HIS A 108 11.31 -3.17 16.12
C HIS A 108 12.54 -2.78 15.29
N TRP A 109 13.59 -2.32 15.96
CA TRP A 109 14.86 -1.99 15.32
C TRP A 109 15.80 -3.19 15.35
N ASP A 110 16.36 -3.52 14.19
CA ASP A 110 17.46 -4.46 13.98
C ASP A 110 18.66 -3.65 13.46
N GLY A 111 19.49 -3.18 14.40
CA GLY A 111 20.51 -2.17 14.11
C GLY A 111 19.90 -0.87 13.58
N SER A 112 20.24 -0.49 12.35
CA SER A 112 19.69 0.69 11.65
C SER A 112 18.50 0.38 10.75
N THR A 113 18.00 -0.87 10.76
CA THR A 113 16.85 -1.29 9.96
C THR A 113 15.61 -1.38 10.84
N LEU A 114 14.54 -0.70 10.45
CA LEU A 114 13.23 -0.89 11.04
C LEU A 114 12.59 -2.14 10.41
N VAL A 115 12.34 -3.15 11.23
CA VAL A 115 11.64 -4.37 10.81
C VAL A 115 10.20 -4.28 11.29
N VAL A 116 9.27 -4.33 10.35
CA VAL A 116 7.84 -4.26 10.61
C VAL A 116 7.20 -5.59 10.20
N GLU A 117 6.35 -6.14 11.06
CA GLU A 117 5.45 -7.24 10.70
C GLU A 117 4.04 -6.68 10.62
N THR A 118 3.35 -6.93 9.51
CA THR A 118 1.94 -6.59 9.34
C THR A 118 1.08 -7.83 9.06
N LYS A 119 -0.05 -7.94 9.78
CA LYS A 119 -1.05 -9.02 9.64
C LYS A 119 -2.47 -8.51 9.92
N ASP A 120 -3.44 -9.41 9.99
CA ASP A 120 -4.85 -9.10 10.34
C ASP A 120 -5.53 -8.09 9.41
N TYR A 121 -5.36 -8.27 8.11
CA TYR A 121 -6.04 -7.44 7.12
C TYR A 121 -7.55 -7.70 7.12
N ARG A 122 -8.33 -6.63 6.94
CA ARG A 122 -9.80 -6.72 6.85
C ARG A 122 -10.29 -7.44 5.60
N GLN A 123 -9.49 -7.44 4.53
CA GLN A 123 -9.86 -7.96 3.22
C GLN A 123 -8.61 -8.41 2.44
N PRO A 124 -8.78 -9.23 1.37
CA PRO A 124 -7.72 -9.49 0.42
C PRO A 124 -7.15 -8.20 -0.18
N LEU A 125 -5.86 -8.22 -0.49
CA LEU A 125 -5.13 -7.10 -1.06
C LEU A 125 -4.89 -7.29 -2.56
N TRP A 126 -4.60 -6.17 -3.19
CA TRP A 126 -3.95 -6.08 -4.48
C TRP A 126 -2.55 -5.51 -4.16
N LEU A 127 -1.50 -6.27 -4.44
CA LEU A 127 -0.13 -5.86 -4.13
C LEU A 127 0.37 -4.74 -5.05
N ASP A 128 -0.26 -4.61 -6.21
CA ASP A 128 0.05 -3.64 -7.27
C ASP A 128 -1.24 -3.22 -8.01
N VAL A 129 -1.11 -2.26 -8.91
CA VAL A 129 -2.24 -1.68 -9.67
C VAL A 129 -2.97 -2.72 -10.53
N ASN A 130 -2.24 -3.67 -11.12
CA ASN A 130 -2.83 -4.74 -11.95
C ASN A 130 -3.43 -5.90 -11.14
N GLY A 131 -3.26 -5.88 -9.82
CA GLY A 131 -3.96 -6.77 -8.91
C GLY A 131 -3.28 -8.11 -8.71
N THR A 132 -1.95 -8.15 -8.59
CA THR A 132 -1.27 -9.31 -7.99
C THR A 132 -1.91 -9.61 -6.64
N PRO A 133 -2.43 -10.83 -6.41
CA PRO A 133 -3.27 -11.12 -5.25
C PRO A 133 -2.45 -11.35 -3.99
N ALA A 134 -2.99 -10.89 -2.86
CA ALA A 134 -2.65 -11.40 -1.52
C ALA A 134 -3.96 -11.61 -0.73
N SER A 135 -4.01 -12.66 0.07
CA SER A 135 -5.16 -12.99 0.91
C SER A 135 -5.27 -12.05 2.11
N GLU A 136 -6.40 -12.04 2.80
CA GLU A 136 -6.55 -11.32 4.07
C GLU A 136 -5.67 -11.89 5.20
N ASN A 137 -5.12 -13.09 5.02
CA ASN A 137 -4.24 -13.77 5.97
C ASN A 137 -2.77 -13.60 5.62
N VAL A 138 -2.43 -12.80 4.60
CA VAL A 138 -1.05 -12.47 4.28
C VAL A 138 -0.35 -11.87 5.50
N LYS A 139 0.88 -12.33 5.74
CA LYS A 139 1.82 -11.65 6.62
C LYS A 139 2.82 -10.91 5.75
N LEU A 140 2.87 -9.60 5.90
CA LEU A 140 3.94 -8.78 5.31
C LEU A 140 5.05 -8.59 6.34
N THR A 141 6.29 -8.64 5.87
CA THR A 141 7.44 -8.20 6.66
C THR A 141 8.19 -7.15 5.87
N GLU A 142 8.20 -5.92 6.38
CA GLU A 142 8.88 -4.79 5.78
C GLU A 142 10.19 -4.50 6.50
N ARG A 143 11.31 -4.50 5.76
CA ARG A 143 12.60 -4.02 6.25
C ARG A 143 12.87 -2.66 5.65
N ILE A 144 12.80 -1.62 6.47
CA ILE A 144 12.90 -0.22 6.08
C ILE A 144 14.26 0.32 6.52
N ARG A 145 15.03 0.85 5.57
CA ARG A 145 16.32 1.48 5.85
C ARG A 145 16.49 2.80 5.09
N LYS A 146 17.13 3.76 5.73
CA LYS A 146 17.61 4.98 5.07
C LYS A 146 19.01 4.73 4.53
N VAL A 147 19.21 4.92 3.24
CA VAL A 147 20.45 4.61 2.51
C VAL A 147 21.03 5.88 1.90
N TYR A 148 22.36 5.95 1.85
CA TYR A 148 23.09 6.99 1.12
C TYR A 148 23.97 6.34 0.04
N ASP A 149 23.71 6.70 -1.21
CA ASP A 149 24.54 6.32 -2.37
C ASP A 149 24.56 7.48 -3.37
N GLY A 150 25.37 8.52 -3.08
CA GLY A 150 25.36 9.79 -3.79
C GLY A 150 24.19 10.72 -3.42
N HIS A 151 23.01 10.17 -3.14
CA HIS A 151 21.86 10.86 -2.55
C HIS A 151 21.20 10.03 -1.44
N TRP A 152 20.38 10.69 -0.61
CA TRP A 152 19.59 10.01 0.40
C TRP A 152 18.30 9.44 -0.20
N PHE A 153 18.04 8.17 0.06
CA PHE A 153 16.78 7.51 -0.28
C PHE A 153 16.33 6.57 0.85
N LEU A 154 15.04 6.28 0.86
CA LEU A 154 14.47 5.23 1.69
C LEU A 154 14.37 3.96 0.87
N GLU A 155 14.87 2.85 1.38
CA GLU A 155 14.63 1.52 0.82
C GLU A 155 13.66 0.75 1.72
N ILE A 156 12.69 0.09 1.10
CA ILE A 156 11.77 -0.82 1.75
C ILE A 156 11.83 -2.16 1.03
N VAL A 157 12.28 -3.19 1.73
CA VAL A 157 12.19 -4.58 1.27
C VAL A 157 10.94 -5.20 1.87
N TYR A 158 9.99 -5.58 1.03
CA TYR A 158 8.82 -6.35 1.40
C TYR A 158 9.14 -7.82 1.32
N THR A 159 8.65 -8.60 2.28
CA THR A 159 8.52 -10.05 2.18
C THR A 159 7.05 -10.40 2.31
N VAL A 160 6.52 -11.11 1.32
CA VAL A 160 5.14 -11.58 1.26
C VAL A 160 5.10 -13.03 1.67
N ASP A 161 4.43 -13.32 2.79
CA ASP A 161 4.12 -14.67 3.23
C ASP A 161 2.60 -14.91 3.11
N ASP A 162 2.20 -15.59 2.05
CA ASP A 162 0.80 -15.95 1.79
C ASP A 162 0.70 -17.26 1.01
N PRO A 163 0.60 -18.41 1.69
CA PRO A 163 0.51 -19.72 1.06
C PRO A 163 -0.80 -19.90 0.24
N THR A 164 -1.77 -19.00 0.39
CA THR A 164 -3.01 -19.01 -0.40
C THR A 164 -2.72 -18.81 -1.88
N TYR A 165 -1.84 -17.87 -2.22
CA TYR A 165 -1.57 -17.47 -3.60
C TYR A 165 -0.13 -17.68 -4.06
N PHE A 166 0.79 -18.03 -3.16
CA PHE A 166 2.20 -18.26 -3.48
C PHE A 166 2.69 -19.63 -2.99
N THR A 167 3.70 -20.20 -3.65
CA THR A 167 4.29 -21.51 -3.29
C THR A 167 5.38 -21.39 -2.23
N ARG A 168 5.94 -20.19 -2.04
CA ARG A 168 6.93 -19.84 -1.01
C ARG A 168 6.84 -18.34 -0.73
N SER A 169 7.34 -17.93 0.43
CA SER A 169 7.52 -16.51 0.72
C SER A 169 8.53 -15.91 -0.27
N TRP A 170 8.30 -14.66 -0.66
CA TRP A 170 9.10 -13.95 -1.66
C TRP A 170 9.21 -12.48 -1.32
N SER A 171 10.21 -11.82 -1.88
CA SER A 171 10.53 -10.45 -1.51
C SER A 171 10.67 -9.54 -2.71
N PHE A 172 10.30 -8.28 -2.57
CA PHE A 172 10.53 -7.24 -3.58
C PHE A 172 10.94 -5.95 -2.91
N VAL A 173 11.61 -5.07 -3.65
CA VAL A 173 12.15 -3.82 -3.12
C VAL A 173 11.43 -2.61 -3.73
N ARG A 174 11.31 -1.55 -2.93
CA ARG A 174 10.90 -0.21 -3.36
C ARG A 174 11.87 0.82 -2.79
N THR A 175 12.19 1.83 -3.58
CA THR A 175 13.04 2.95 -3.17
C THR A 175 12.33 4.29 -3.39
N TYR A 176 12.64 5.26 -2.52
CA TYR A 176 12.06 6.61 -2.55
C TYR A 176 13.12 7.66 -2.32
N GLY A 177 13.25 8.59 -3.27
CA GLY A 177 14.09 9.77 -3.11
C GLY A 177 13.59 10.70 -2.01
N TRP A 178 14.53 11.25 -1.25
CA TRP A 178 14.27 12.26 -0.23
C TRP A 178 13.90 13.61 -0.86
N MET A 179 12.79 14.23 -0.42
CA MET A 179 12.28 15.51 -0.97
C MET A 179 12.13 16.57 0.14
N PRO A 180 13.23 17.18 0.62
CA PRO A 180 13.18 18.13 1.74
C PRO A 180 12.42 19.42 1.40
N TRP A 181 12.26 19.75 0.12
CA TRP A 181 11.53 20.93 -0.34
C TRP A 181 10.01 20.73 -0.40
N LYS A 182 9.49 19.50 -0.38
CA LYS A 182 8.04 19.22 -0.48
C LYS A 182 7.39 19.25 0.91
N ALA A 183 7.36 20.43 1.52
CA ALA A 183 6.86 20.65 2.89
C ALA A 183 5.34 20.56 3.03
N ILE A 184 4.58 20.70 1.93
CA ILE A 184 3.11 20.59 1.88
C ILE A 184 2.74 19.64 0.73
N PHE A 185 1.81 18.73 0.99
CA PHE A 185 1.27 17.84 -0.03
C PHE A 185 0.27 18.58 -0.91
N ALA A 186 0.13 18.14 -2.16
CA ALA A 186 -1.03 18.56 -2.94
C ALA A 186 -2.29 17.96 -2.30
N GLU A 187 -3.41 18.68 -2.39
CA GLU A 187 -4.69 18.10 -1.98
C GLU A 187 -5.04 16.96 -2.94
N TYR A 188 -5.39 15.80 -2.38
CA TYR A 188 -5.83 14.63 -3.12
C TYR A 188 -7.14 14.15 -2.49
N ASN A 189 -8.19 14.08 -3.29
CA ASN A 189 -9.49 13.60 -2.84
C ASN A 189 -9.93 12.42 -3.71
N CYS A 190 -9.97 11.22 -3.14
CA CYS A 190 -10.29 10.00 -3.88
C CYS A 190 -11.69 10.07 -4.49
N GLU A 191 -12.64 10.63 -3.74
CA GLU A 191 -14.04 10.76 -4.10
C GLU A 191 -14.22 11.64 -5.34
N GLU A 192 -13.35 12.62 -5.56
CA GLU A 192 -13.33 13.42 -6.79
C GLU A 192 -12.69 12.67 -7.96
N GLN A 193 -11.75 11.76 -7.70
CA GLN A 193 -11.11 10.94 -8.74
C GLN A 193 -12.01 9.80 -9.22
N ILE A 194 -12.80 9.20 -8.33
CA ILE A 194 -13.78 8.15 -8.68
C ILE A 194 -15.18 8.72 -8.99
N GLY A 195 -15.39 10.00 -8.67
CA GLY A 195 -16.69 10.64 -8.61
C GLY A 195 -17.32 10.93 -9.96
N ASN A 196 -18.49 10.35 -10.16
CA ASN A 196 -19.45 10.81 -11.16
C ASN A 196 -19.83 12.28 -10.87
N LYS A 197 -19.62 13.17 -11.84
CA LYS A 197 -19.99 14.60 -11.77
C LYS A 197 -21.47 14.84 -11.44
N ASP A 198 -22.33 13.82 -11.55
CA ASP A 198 -23.75 13.90 -11.23
C ASP A 198 -24.13 13.58 -9.77
N TYR A 199 -23.18 13.29 -8.86
CA TYR A 199 -23.50 13.00 -7.44
C TYR A 199 -24.33 14.11 -6.77
N LEU A 200 -24.02 15.39 -7.06
CA LEU A 200 -24.77 16.54 -6.56
C LEU A 200 -26.23 16.57 -7.05
N LYS A 201 -26.50 16.08 -8.27
CA LYS A 201 -27.88 16.00 -8.79
C LYS A 201 -28.66 14.86 -8.14
N GLN A 202 -27.99 13.75 -7.81
CA GLN A 202 -28.62 12.57 -7.21
C GLN A 202 -28.97 12.76 -5.73
N SER A 203 -28.21 13.59 -5.01
CA SER A 203 -28.43 13.86 -3.59
C SER A 203 -29.54 14.89 -3.32
N GLY A 204 -30.06 15.55 -4.36
CA GLY A 204 -31.08 16.61 -4.21
C GLY A 204 -30.58 17.87 -3.50
N LEU A 205 -29.26 18.00 -3.35
CA LEU A 205 -28.62 19.14 -2.69
C LEU A 205 -28.50 20.29 -3.68
N ALA A 206 -29.10 21.43 -3.34
CA ALA A 206 -28.83 22.68 -4.03
C ALA A 206 -27.52 23.28 -3.48
N PRO A 207 -26.63 23.83 -4.33
CA PRO A 207 -25.51 24.61 -3.85
C PRO A 207 -25.99 25.75 -2.95
N GLU A 208 -25.19 26.10 -1.95
CA GLU A 208 -25.45 27.29 -1.16
C GLU A 208 -25.47 28.52 -2.10
N PRO A 209 -26.49 29.40 -1.98
CA PRO A 209 -26.51 30.67 -2.68
C PRO A 209 -25.23 31.48 -2.39
N LYS A 210 -24.72 32.21 -3.38
CA LYS A 210 -23.44 32.94 -3.28
C LYS A 210 -23.60 34.41 -2.85
N ASP A 211 -24.78 34.78 -2.39
CA ASP A 211 -25.18 36.12 -1.96
C ASP A 211 -25.00 36.35 -0.46
#